data_AF-A0A1M6UZD1-F1
#
_entry.id   AF-A0A1M6UZD1-F1
#
_cell.length_a   1.000
_cell.length_b   1.000
_cell.length_c   1.000
_cell.angle_alpha   90.00
_cell.angle_beta   90.00
_cell.angle_gamma   90.00
#
_symmetry.space_group_name_H-M   'P 1'
#
loop_
_entity.id
_entity.type
_entity.pdbx_description
1 polymer ?
#
loop_
_entity_poly.entity_id
_entity_poly.type
_entity_poly.pdbx_seq_one_letter_code
_entity_poly.pdbx_strand_id
1 'polypeptide(L)'
;MKFKSLLAKPFASIVHSKIKKEMFRAVEDQEHILEELIKTGRKTEFGAEHKLEAVNNYDEFKQAIPIRDYEQYKPYIERIKQGKQNVLWKGQPIYLAKTSGTTSGVKYIPISKDSISNHIDTARNALLNYMGETGNSRFADGKMIFLSGSPELERVGGIPTGRLSGIVNHHIPRYLRTNQLPSYETNCIEDWETKLDKIVEETIHQDMTLISGIPPWVQMYFDRLMERTDGKRIREIFKNFDVMVYGGVNFEPYRAKLMASIGAPIHTIETFPASEGFFAFQDSQEQEGLLLNTNSGIYYEFVPAGEIFNENPTRLSLKDVQVGVNYALIINNNAGLWGYNIGDTIKFISTNPYKILVTGRIKHFISAFGEHVIGEEVEFSLMKAAQEENLHITEFTVAPMVQTNGELPYHEWFVEFENMPANLEAFARKVDENMRAKNIYYDDLLSGNILQPLKIRPVRRQGFIDYMKSVGKLGGQNKVPRLSNDRKLADELAHYLQ
;
A
#
# COMPACT_ATOMS: atom_id res chain seq x y z
N MET A 1 -26.36 4.81 -28.44
CA MET A 1 -26.19 3.61 -27.58
C MET A 1 -24.72 3.44 -27.28
N LYS A 2 -24.35 3.36 -26.00
CA LYS A 2 -22.96 3.25 -25.58
C LYS A 2 -22.54 1.77 -25.66
N PHE A 3 -21.72 1.42 -26.65
CA PHE A 3 -21.42 0.02 -27.03
C PHE A 3 -20.57 -0.73 -26.00
N LYS A 4 -19.73 -0.04 -25.21
CA LYS A 4 -18.78 -0.68 -24.28
C LYS A 4 -19.48 -1.25 -23.06
N SER A 5 -20.39 -0.50 -22.42
CA SER A 5 -21.19 -1.00 -21.29
C SER A 5 -22.09 -2.17 -21.68
N LEU A 6 -22.66 -2.17 -22.90
CA LEU A 6 -23.49 -3.27 -23.38
C LEU A 6 -22.69 -4.59 -23.51
N LEU A 7 -21.46 -4.52 -24.02
CA LEU A 7 -20.57 -5.67 -24.18
C LEU A 7 -19.91 -6.10 -22.86
N ALA A 8 -19.71 -5.17 -21.92
CA ALA A 8 -19.11 -5.47 -20.62
C ALA A 8 -20.05 -6.27 -19.71
N LYS A 9 -21.38 -6.08 -19.82
CA LYS A 9 -22.37 -6.73 -18.95
C LYS A 9 -22.33 -8.27 -18.93
N PRO A 10 -22.35 -8.98 -20.09
CA PRO A 10 -22.25 -10.43 -20.08
C PRO A 10 -20.94 -10.93 -19.46
N PHE A 11 -19.83 -10.26 -19.78
CA PHE A 11 -18.51 -10.62 -19.24
C PHE A 11 -18.42 -10.36 -17.73
N ALA A 12 -18.93 -9.23 -17.26
CA ALA A 12 -19.05 -8.90 -15.84
C ALA A 12 -19.90 -9.92 -15.09
N SER A 13 -21.03 -10.35 -15.66
CA SER A 13 -21.87 -11.40 -15.08
C SER A 13 -21.12 -12.73 -14.95
N ILE A 14 -20.38 -13.14 -15.99
CA ILE A 14 -19.58 -14.38 -15.95
C ILE A 14 -18.51 -14.29 -14.86
N VAL A 15 -17.76 -13.18 -14.81
CA VAL A 15 -16.70 -12.97 -13.82
C VAL A 15 -17.27 -12.92 -12.40
N HIS A 16 -18.36 -12.20 -12.18
CA HIS A 16 -19.05 -12.13 -10.89
C HIS A 16 -19.54 -13.52 -10.44
N SER A 17 -20.21 -14.28 -11.31
CA SER A 17 -20.65 -15.64 -10.99
C SER A 17 -19.48 -16.58 -10.70
N LYS A 18 -18.36 -16.43 -11.43
CA LYS A 18 -17.12 -17.19 -11.18
C LYS A 18 -16.57 -16.87 -9.79
N ILE A 19 -16.42 -15.58 -9.44
CA ILE A 19 -15.93 -15.14 -8.12
C ILE A 19 -16.86 -15.64 -7.00
N LYS A 20 -18.19 -15.53 -7.17
CA LYS A 20 -19.19 -16.06 -6.22
C LYS A 20 -19.06 -17.56 -6.01
N LYS A 21 -18.63 -18.33 -7.00
CA LYS A 21 -18.39 -19.77 -6.85
C LYS A 21 -17.04 -20.06 -6.20
N GLU A 22 -15.99 -19.39 -6.65
CA GLU A 22 -14.60 -19.66 -6.22
C GLU A 22 -14.33 -19.21 -4.78
N MET A 23 -15.00 -18.16 -4.28
CA MET A 23 -14.83 -17.68 -2.90
C MET A 23 -15.09 -18.73 -1.82
N PHE A 24 -15.84 -19.79 -2.15
CA PHE A 24 -16.16 -20.91 -1.24
C PHE A 24 -15.18 -22.10 -1.36
N ARG A 25 -14.22 -22.05 -2.28
CA ARG A 25 -13.18 -23.08 -2.50
C ARG A 25 -11.79 -22.63 -2.04
N ALA A 26 -11.73 -21.53 -1.30
CA ALA A 26 -10.49 -20.86 -0.90
C ALA A 26 -9.42 -21.80 -0.31
N VAL A 27 -9.78 -22.73 0.58
CA VAL A 27 -8.81 -23.67 1.18
C VAL A 27 -8.27 -24.66 0.15
N GLU A 28 -9.15 -25.23 -0.68
CA GLU A 28 -8.78 -26.17 -1.75
C GLU A 28 -7.85 -25.51 -2.78
N ASP A 29 -8.17 -24.27 -3.19
CA ASP A 29 -7.33 -23.50 -4.10
C ASP A 29 -5.93 -23.24 -3.51
N GLN A 30 -5.84 -22.95 -2.21
CA GLN A 30 -4.56 -22.74 -1.52
C GLN A 30 -3.73 -24.02 -1.42
N GLU A 31 -4.35 -25.17 -1.15
CA GLU A 31 -3.66 -26.47 -1.15
C GLU A 31 -3.06 -26.78 -2.53
N HIS A 32 -3.85 -26.58 -3.60
CA HIS A 32 -3.36 -26.74 -4.97
C HIS A 32 -2.22 -25.79 -5.33
N ILE A 33 -2.32 -24.51 -4.96
CA ILE A 33 -1.24 -23.54 -5.21
C ILE A 33 0.03 -23.95 -4.48
N LEU A 34 -0.04 -24.38 -3.22
CA LEU A 34 1.14 -24.81 -2.47
C LEU A 34 1.88 -25.95 -3.18
N GLU A 35 1.14 -26.95 -3.67
CA GLU A 35 1.71 -28.06 -4.45
C GLU A 35 2.40 -27.58 -5.74
N GLU A 36 1.76 -26.69 -6.50
CA GLU A 36 2.33 -26.12 -7.72
C GLU A 36 3.59 -25.28 -7.47
N LEU A 37 3.56 -24.49 -6.38
CA LEU A 37 4.70 -23.71 -5.92
C LEU A 37 5.86 -24.66 -5.62
N ILE A 38 5.70 -25.62 -4.70
CA ILE A 38 6.76 -26.57 -4.32
C ILE A 38 7.32 -27.29 -5.55
N LYS A 39 6.44 -27.84 -6.40
CA LYS A 39 6.83 -28.56 -7.63
C LYS A 39 7.70 -27.73 -8.55
N THR A 40 7.41 -26.44 -8.70
CA THR A 40 8.20 -25.53 -9.54
C THR A 40 9.47 -25.07 -8.82
N GLY A 41 9.35 -24.71 -7.55
CA GLY A 41 10.42 -24.23 -6.69
C GLY A 41 11.57 -25.22 -6.52
N ARG A 42 11.30 -26.53 -6.54
CA ARG A 42 12.33 -27.59 -6.53
C ARG A 42 13.44 -27.43 -7.56
N LYS A 43 13.16 -26.75 -8.68
CA LYS A 43 14.10 -26.56 -9.80
C LYS A 43 14.91 -25.26 -9.72
N THR A 44 14.79 -24.51 -8.63
CA THR A 44 15.49 -23.23 -8.44
C THR A 44 16.68 -23.38 -7.50
N GLU A 45 17.59 -22.41 -7.54
CA GLU A 45 18.71 -22.31 -6.60
C GLU A 45 18.19 -22.22 -5.16
N PHE A 46 17.16 -21.40 -4.91
CA PHE A 46 16.49 -21.33 -3.61
C PHE A 46 15.92 -22.69 -3.19
N GLY A 47 15.26 -23.42 -4.09
CA GLY A 47 14.69 -24.73 -3.78
C GLY A 47 15.74 -25.78 -3.42
N ALA A 48 16.91 -25.75 -4.09
CA ALA A 48 18.03 -26.61 -3.74
C ALA A 48 18.61 -26.26 -2.35
N GLU A 49 18.82 -24.96 -2.07
CA GLU A 49 19.32 -24.47 -0.77
C GLU A 49 18.39 -24.88 0.40
N HIS A 50 17.07 -24.94 0.16
CA HIS A 50 16.07 -25.28 1.18
C HIS A 50 15.55 -26.72 1.08
N LYS A 51 16.18 -27.58 0.27
CA LYS A 51 15.82 -29.00 0.12
C LYS A 51 14.34 -29.23 -0.21
N LEU A 52 13.74 -28.38 -1.05
CA LEU A 52 12.33 -28.48 -1.43
C LEU A 52 11.96 -29.82 -2.10
N GLU A 53 12.95 -30.58 -2.60
CA GLU A 53 12.74 -31.92 -3.16
C GLU A 53 12.18 -32.90 -2.12
N ALA A 54 12.54 -32.72 -0.84
CA ALA A 54 12.09 -33.56 0.25
C ALA A 54 10.76 -33.09 0.88
N VAL A 55 10.21 -31.95 0.45
CA VAL A 55 9.00 -31.35 1.04
C VAL A 55 7.76 -31.84 0.31
N ASN A 56 6.86 -32.51 1.02
CA ASN A 56 5.65 -33.13 0.46
C ASN A 56 4.35 -32.69 1.15
N ASN A 57 4.44 -32.00 2.28
CA ASN A 57 3.28 -31.49 3.00
C ASN A 57 3.55 -30.12 3.62
N TYR A 58 2.51 -29.51 4.18
CA TYR A 58 2.57 -28.18 4.76
C TYR A 58 3.51 -28.08 5.97
N ASP A 59 3.59 -29.10 6.82
CA ASP A 59 4.45 -29.06 8.00
C ASP A 59 5.94 -29.13 7.62
N GLU A 60 6.29 -29.98 6.66
CA GLU A 60 7.62 -30.01 6.06
C GLU A 60 7.95 -28.69 5.35
N PHE A 61 6.97 -28.08 4.69
CA PHE A 61 7.14 -26.78 4.03
C PHE A 61 7.48 -25.67 5.03
N LYS A 62 6.72 -25.58 6.14
CA LYS A 62 6.98 -24.62 7.22
C LYS A 62 8.38 -24.79 7.82
N GLN A 63 8.84 -26.03 7.97
CA GLN A 63 10.18 -26.34 8.50
C GLN A 63 11.28 -25.96 7.51
N ALA A 64 11.08 -26.23 6.22
CA ALA A 64 12.06 -25.95 5.18
C ALA A 64 12.21 -24.46 4.87
N ILE A 65 11.11 -23.70 4.88
CA ILE A 65 11.08 -22.30 4.47
C ILE A 65 10.89 -21.41 5.69
N PRO A 66 11.92 -20.73 6.23
CA PRO A 66 11.72 -19.79 7.33
C PRO A 66 11.03 -18.50 6.85
N ILE A 67 10.40 -17.79 7.78
CA ILE A 67 9.85 -16.45 7.53
C ILE A 67 11.02 -15.48 7.32
N ARG A 68 10.91 -14.61 6.31
CA ARG A 68 11.97 -13.68 5.93
C ARG A 68 11.45 -12.31 5.56
N ASP A 69 12.26 -11.30 5.83
CA ASP A 69 12.07 -9.96 5.28
C ASP A 69 12.92 -9.73 4.01
N TYR A 70 12.82 -8.53 3.45
CA TYR A 70 13.56 -8.16 2.24
C TYR A 70 15.08 -8.24 2.36
N GLU A 71 15.64 -7.92 3.53
CA GLU A 71 17.10 -7.88 3.72
C GLU A 71 17.69 -9.29 3.55
N GLN A 72 16.97 -10.29 4.05
CA GLN A 72 17.34 -11.69 3.88
C GLN A 72 17.18 -12.18 2.42
N TYR A 73 16.35 -11.51 1.61
CA TYR A 73 16.19 -11.78 0.18
C TYR A 73 17.23 -11.08 -0.70
N LYS A 74 17.83 -9.99 -0.23
CA LYS A 74 18.78 -9.16 -0.98
C LYS A 74 19.86 -9.96 -1.72
N PRO A 75 20.50 -11.01 -1.15
CA PRO A 75 21.49 -11.81 -1.88
C PRO A 75 20.93 -12.55 -3.11
N TYR A 76 19.67 -12.98 -3.08
CA TYR A 76 19.01 -13.58 -4.25
C TYR A 76 18.66 -12.53 -5.29
N ILE A 77 18.18 -11.36 -4.84
CA ILE A 77 17.85 -10.24 -5.72
C ILE A 77 19.09 -9.74 -6.45
N GLU A 78 20.26 -9.63 -5.79
CA GLU A 78 21.49 -9.22 -6.48
C GLU A 78 21.93 -10.25 -7.53
N ARG A 79 21.79 -11.55 -7.28
CA ARG A 79 22.02 -12.60 -8.30
C ARG A 79 21.09 -12.42 -9.51
N ILE A 80 19.82 -12.11 -9.28
CA ILE A 80 18.85 -11.82 -10.35
C ILE A 80 19.26 -10.57 -11.14
N LYS A 81 19.66 -9.49 -10.45
CA LYS A 81 20.14 -8.24 -11.07
C LYS A 81 21.44 -8.42 -11.86
N GLN A 82 22.20 -9.47 -11.60
CA GLN A 82 23.36 -9.89 -12.42
C GLN A 82 22.97 -10.75 -13.63
N GLY A 83 21.66 -10.97 -13.86
CA GLY A 83 21.14 -11.75 -14.99
C GLY A 83 21.07 -13.26 -14.73
N LYS A 84 21.31 -13.73 -13.50
CA LYS A 84 21.22 -15.16 -13.18
C LYS A 84 19.76 -15.65 -13.26
N GLN A 85 19.56 -16.83 -13.85
CA GLN A 85 18.22 -17.43 -14.03
C GLN A 85 17.96 -18.50 -12.97
N ASN A 86 16.68 -18.84 -12.77
CA ASN A 86 16.25 -19.92 -11.85
C ASN A 86 16.71 -19.71 -10.40
N VAL A 87 16.85 -18.45 -9.96
CA VAL A 87 17.32 -18.13 -8.60
C VAL A 87 16.20 -18.35 -7.59
N LEU A 88 15.14 -17.55 -7.67
CA LEU A 88 13.98 -17.60 -6.76
C LEU A 88 12.76 -18.31 -7.39
N TRP A 89 12.60 -18.15 -8.71
CA TRP A 89 11.56 -18.76 -9.52
C TRP A 89 12.15 -19.19 -10.87
N LYS A 90 11.45 -20.03 -11.63
CA LYS A 90 11.91 -20.49 -12.95
C LYS A 90 12.11 -19.32 -13.92
N GLY A 91 13.17 -19.39 -14.72
CA GLY A 91 13.56 -18.36 -15.68
C GLY A 91 14.09 -17.08 -15.03
N GLN A 92 13.93 -15.95 -15.72
CA GLN A 92 14.17 -14.61 -15.18
C GLN A 92 12.82 -13.91 -14.93
N PRO A 93 12.72 -13.02 -13.93
CA PRO A 93 11.60 -12.10 -13.82
C PRO A 93 11.43 -11.27 -15.08
N ILE A 94 10.19 -11.00 -15.47
CA ILE A 94 9.89 -10.13 -16.61
C ILE A 94 9.89 -8.65 -16.22
N TYR A 95 9.72 -8.36 -14.93
CA TYR A 95 9.91 -7.03 -14.35
C TYR A 95 10.55 -7.10 -12.96
N LEU A 96 11.15 -5.99 -12.54
CA LEU A 96 11.42 -5.69 -11.14
C LEU A 96 10.61 -4.47 -10.72
N ALA A 97 9.70 -4.65 -9.76
CA ALA A 97 8.98 -3.55 -9.15
C ALA A 97 9.86 -2.88 -8.08
N LYS A 98 10.07 -1.57 -8.22
CA LYS A 98 10.76 -0.74 -7.23
C LYS A 98 9.78 -0.26 -6.17
N THR A 99 10.14 -0.44 -4.89
CA THR A 99 9.41 0.16 -3.77
C THR A 99 10.34 0.96 -2.87
N SER A 100 9.78 1.92 -2.11
CA SER A 100 10.52 2.47 -0.98
C SER A 100 10.89 1.33 -0.05
N GLY A 101 12.16 1.27 0.28
CA GLY A 101 12.74 0.22 1.07
C GLY A 101 13.30 0.77 2.36
N THR A 102 13.47 -0.17 3.28
CA THR A 102 13.99 -0.13 4.64
C THR A 102 15.33 0.60 4.78
N THR A 103 15.94 0.54 5.96
CA THR A 103 17.24 1.12 6.31
C THR A 103 18.36 0.94 5.28
N SER A 104 18.24 -0.07 4.40
CA SER A 104 19.19 -0.50 3.37
C SER A 104 18.97 0.08 1.95
N GLY A 105 17.96 0.92 1.72
CA GLY A 105 17.67 1.57 0.43
C GLY A 105 16.58 0.88 -0.40
N VAL A 106 16.51 1.19 -1.71
CA VAL A 106 15.43 0.77 -2.62
C VAL A 106 15.26 -0.75 -2.71
N LYS A 107 14.02 -1.23 -2.57
CA LYS A 107 13.65 -2.63 -2.74
C LYS A 107 13.32 -2.92 -4.21
N TYR A 108 13.71 -4.11 -4.66
CA TYR A 108 13.41 -4.67 -5.97
C TYR A 108 12.65 -5.98 -5.81
N ILE A 109 11.36 -5.97 -6.16
CA ILE A 109 10.46 -7.11 -6.04
C ILE A 109 10.30 -7.78 -7.41
N PRO A 110 10.66 -9.07 -7.56
CA PRO A 110 10.47 -9.80 -8.82
C PRO A 110 9.00 -9.91 -9.22
N ILE A 111 8.72 -9.73 -10.51
CA ILE A 111 7.45 -10.10 -11.14
C ILE A 111 7.76 -11.09 -12.26
N SER A 112 7.22 -12.30 -12.18
CA SER A 112 7.43 -13.35 -13.15
C SER A 112 6.34 -13.35 -14.22
N LYS A 113 6.56 -14.13 -15.29
CA LYS A 113 5.53 -14.41 -16.30
C LYS A 113 4.30 -15.09 -15.69
N ASP A 114 4.46 -15.84 -14.62
CA ASP A 114 3.37 -16.57 -13.96
C ASP A 114 2.61 -15.67 -12.97
N SER A 115 3.27 -14.65 -12.39
CA SER A 115 2.68 -13.78 -11.37
C SER A 115 2.01 -12.53 -11.92
N ILE A 116 2.35 -12.09 -13.13
CA ILE A 116 1.82 -10.83 -13.69
C ILE A 116 0.29 -10.80 -13.83
N SER A 117 -0.34 -11.95 -14.08
CA SER A 117 -1.81 -12.06 -14.15
C SER A 117 -2.46 -11.75 -12.80
N ASN A 118 -1.85 -12.09 -11.66
CA ASN A 118 -2.39 -11.74 -10.35
C ASN A 118 -2.58 -10.22 -10.21
N HIS A 119 -1.66 -9.40 -10.69
CA HIS A 119 -1.84 -7.94 -10.64
C HIS A 119 -2.93 -7.44 -11.60
N ILE A 120 -2.90 -7.89 -12.86
CA ILE A 120 -3.77 -7.35 -13.92
C ILE A 120 -5.19 -7.90 -13.82
N ASP A 121 -5.34 -9.21 -13.71
CA ASP A 121 -6.63 -9.87 -13.71
C ASP A 121 -7.40 -9.54 -12.44
N THR A 122 -6.75 -9.41 -11.29
CA THR A 122 -7.43 -9.06 -10.03
C THR A 122 -7.96 -7.62 -10.06
N ALA A 123 -7.17 -6.66 -10.56
CA ALA A 123 -7.63 -5.29 -10.74
C ALA A 123 -8.84 -5.22 -11.70
N ARG A 124 -8.77 -5.96 -12.82
CA ARG A 124 -9.90 -6.08 -13.76
C ARG A 124 -11.11 -6.73 -13.09
N ASN A 125 -10.90 -7.81 -12.35
CA ASN A 125 -11.96 -8.58 -11.72
C ASN A 125 -12.66 -7.77 -10.62
N ALA A 126 -11.97 -6.89 -9.91
CA ALA A 126 -12.61 -5.97 -8.95
C ALA A 126 -13.67 -5.09 -9.64
N LEU A 127 -13.34 -4.47 -10.77
CA LEU A 127 -14.27 -3.65 -11.56
C LEU A 127 -15.41 -4.47 -12.17
N LEU A 128 -15.10 -5.64 -12.73
CA LEU A 128 -16.11 -6.52 -13.33
C LEU A 128 -17.05 -7.13 -12.30
N ASN A 129 -16.53 -7.47 -11.12
CA ASN A 129 -17.34 -7.94 -10.01
C ASN A 129 -18.31 -6.85 -9.55
N TYR A 130 -17.84 -5.61 -9.39
CA TYR A 130 -18.70 -4.47 -9.09
C TYR A 130 -19.79 -4.27 -10.15
N MET A 131 -19.44 -4.35 -11.44
CA MET A 131 -20.43 -4.26 -12.53
C MET A 131 -21.48 -5.38 -12.45
N GLY A 132 -21.06 -6.61 -12.12
CA GLY A 132 -21.93 -7.77 -11.99
C GLY A 132 -22.83 -7.72 -10.77
N GLU A 133 -22.31 -7.27 -9.62
CA GLU A 133 -23.05 -7.13 -8.37
C GLU A 133 -24.09 -6.01 -8.47
N THR A 134 -23.68 -4.82 -8.93
CA THR A 134 -24.55 -3.62 -8.88
C THR A 134 -25.37 -3.41 -10.15
N GLY A 135 -25.04 -4.11 -11.24
CA GLY A 135 -25.54 -3.82 -12.58
C GLY A 135 -25.01 -2.50 -13.18
N ASN A 136 -24.22 -1.73 -12.43
CA ASN A 136 -23.70 -0.44 -12.87
C ASN A 136 -22.47 -0.61 -13.77
N SER A 137 -22.67 -0.44 -15.07
CA SER A 137 -21.63 -0.48 -16.10
C SER A 137 -21.46 0.85 -16.81
N ARG A 138 -22.21 1.90 -16.42
CA ARG A 138 -22.25 3.19 -17.13
C ARG A 138 -20.90 3.89 -17.11
N PHE A 139 -20.12 3.69 -16.04
CA PHE A 139 -18.81 4.32 -15.91
C PHE A 139 -17.82 3.85 -16.99
N ALA A 140 -17.99 2.66 -17.58
CA ALA A 140 -17.10 2.14 -18.62
C ALA A 140 -17.22 2.88 -19.96
N ASP A 141 -18.27 3.67 -20.14
CA ASP A 141 -18.51 4.41 -21.37
C ASP A 141 -17.82 5.78 -21.41
N GLY A 142 -17.37 6.29 -20.27
CA GLY A 142 -16.64 7.56 -20.16
C GLY A 142 -15.13 7.40 -20.16
N LYS A 143 -14.45 8.48 -19.79
CA LYS A 143 -13.00 8.50 -19.54
C LYS A 143 -12.70 8.06 -18.11
N MET A 144 -11.53 7.47 -17.91
CA MET A 144 -11.05 6.94 -16.64
C MET A 144 -9.70 7.57 -16.31
N ILE A 145 -9.56 8.13 -15.10
CA ILE A 145 -8.26 8.62 -14.61
C ILE A 145 -7.59 7.54 -13.77
N PHE A 146 -6.30 7.32 -14.02
CA PHE A 146 -5.43 6.53 -13.15
C PHE A 146 -4.26 7.41 -12.71
N LEU A 147 -4.30 7.87 -11.46
CA LEU A 147 -3.20 8.62 -10.86
C LEU A 147 -2.09 7.62 -10.52
N SER A 148 -1.10 7.51 -11.40
CA SER A 148 -0.05 6.49 -11.35
C SER A 148 1.35 7.09 -11.41
N GLY A 149 2.34 6.32 -10.96
CA GLY A 149 3.75 6.66 -11.10
C GLY A 149 4.20 6.62 -12.57
N SER A 150 5.40 7.11 -12.85
CA SER A 150 5.95 7.13 -14.22
C SER A 150 5.91 5.73 -14.86
N PRO A 151 5.44 5.60 -16.12
CA PRO A 151 5.44 4.37 -16.87
C PRO A 151 6.81 4.08 -17.52
N GLU A 152 7.78 4.97 -17.37
CA GLU A 152 9.14 4.73 -17.82
C GLU A 152 9.78 3.61 -17.00
N LEU A 153 10.43 2.71 -17.73
CA LEU A 153 11.12 1.56 -17.16
C LEU A 153 12.60 1.68 -17.50
N GLU A 154 13.43 1.68 -16.46
CA GLU A 154 14.87 1.49 -16.63
C GLU A 154 15.17 -0.01 -16.85
N ARG A 155 16.45 -0.35 -16.98
CA ARG A 155 16.90 -1.75 -17.02
C ARG A 155 17.92 -2.02 -15.94
N VAL A 156 17.65 -3.03 -15.12
CA VAL A 156 18.60 -3.58 -14.14
C VAL A 156 18.87 -5.03 -14.50
N GLY A 157 20.13 -5.36 -14.82
CA GLY A 157 20.46 -6.72 -15.28
C GLY A 157 19.76 -7.13 -16.58
N GLY A 158 19.37 -6.16 -17.41
CA GLY A 158 18.55 -6.39 -18.61
C GLY A 158 17.05 -6.51 -18.34
N ILE A 159 16.60 -6.55 -17.08
CA ILE A 159 15.20 -6.68 -16.70
C ILE A 159 14.54 -5.29 -16.63
N PRO A 160 13.41 -5.05 -17.32
CA PRO A 160 12.65 -3.81 -17.18
C PRO A 160 12.24 -3.55 -15.73
N THR A 161 12.53 -2.35 -15.22
CA THR A 161 12.44 -2.03 -13.80
C THR A 161 11.75 -0.69 -13.60
N GLY A 162 10.79 -0.60 -12.67
CA GLY A 162 10.04 0.63 -12.41
C GLY A 162 9.03 0.46 -11.28
N ARG A 163 8.20 1.46 -11.02
CA ARG A 163 7.12 1.34 -10.03
C ARG A 163 6.04 0.38 -10.54
N LEU A 164 5.39 -0.37 -9.66
CA LEU A 164 4.33 -1.30 -10.05
C LEU A 164 3.23 -0.62 -10.88
N SER A 165 2.80 0.58 -10.48
CA SER A 165 1.76 1.34 -11.19
C SER A 165 2.18 1.74 -12.61
N GLY A 166 3.47 1.96 -12.85
CA GLY A 166 4.03 2.17 -14.20
C GLY A 166 4.12 0.88 -15.00
N ILE A 167 4.52 -0.23 -14.38
CA ILE A 167 4.61 -1.56 -15.02
C ILE A 167 3.23 -2.01 -15.53
N VAL A 168 2.18 -1.91 -14.72
CA VAL A 168 0.83 -2.39 -15.11
C VAL A 168 0.24 -1.59 -16.28
N ASN A 169 0.64 -0.33 -16.49
CA ASN A 169 0.18 0.47 -17.63
C ASN A 169 0.59 -0.14 -18.99
N HIS A 170 1.72 -0.87 -19.04
CA HIS A 170 2.16 -1.56 -20.27
C HIS A 170 1.27 -2.73 -20.67
N HIS A 171 0.46 -3.25 -19.73
CA HIS A 171 -0.43 -4.37 -19.95
C HIS A 171 -1.87 -3.98 -20.29
N ILE A 172 -2.19 -2.69 -20.29
CA ILE A 172 -3.53 -2.22 -20.61
C ILE A 172 -3.79 -2.41 -22.12
N PRO A 173 -4.85 -3.15 -22.52
CA PRO A 173 -5.18 -3.37 -23.91
C PRO A 173 -5.35 -2.06 -24.70
N ARG A 174 -4.86 -2.03 -25.95
CA ARG A 174 -4.85 -0.81 -26.78
C ARG A 174 -6.23 -0.17 -26.96
N TYR A 175 -7.29 -0.98 -27.02
CA TYR A 175 -8.66 -0.48 -27.17
C TYR A 175 -9.24 0.15 -25.88
N LEU A 176 -8.64 -0.11 -24.71
CA LEU A 176 -8.98 0.53 -23.44
C LEU A 176 -8.15 1.79 -23.19
N ARG A 177 -6.92 1.85 -23.69
CA ARG A 177 -6.04 3.02 -23.56
C ARG A 177 -6.64 4.32 -24.10
N THR A 178 -7.53 4.27 -25.10
CA THR A 178 -8.21 5.47 -25.62
C THR A 178 -9.13 6.15 -24.61
N ASN A 179 -9.55 5.43 -23.57
CA ASN A 179 -10.41 5.95 -22.51
C ASN A 179 -9.62 6.34 -21.25
N GLN A 180 -8.32 6.06 -21.22
CA GLN A 180 -7.46 6.27 -20.06
C GLN A 180 -6.82 7.65 -20.12
N LEU A 181 -6.80 8.34 -18.98
CA LEU A 181 -6.05 9.55 -18.72
C LEU A 181 -5.23 9.40 -17.43
N PRO A 182 -4.14 10.17 -17.28
CA PRO A 182 -3.59 11.11 -18.25
C PRO A 182 -2.85 10.40 -19.39
N SER A 183 -2.41 11.17 -20.40
CA SER A 183 -1.60 10.68 -21.51
C SER A 183 -0.27 10.06 -21.05
N TYR A 184 0.40 9.30 -21.93
CA TYR A 184 1.72 8.73 -21.62
C TYR A 184 2.74 9.83 -21.31
N GLU A 185 2.77 10.88 -22.14
CA GLU A 185 3.67 12.04 -21.98
C GLU A 185 3.46 12.71 -20.62
N THR A 186 2.21 12.99 -20.25
CA THR A 186 1.88 13.58 -18.95
C THR A 186 2.23 12.65 -17.78
N ASN A 187 2.09 11.34 -17.95
CA ASN A 187 2.48 10.39 -16.92
C ASN A 187 4.00 10.32 -16.68
N CYS A 188 4.83 10.67 -17.67
CA CYS A 188 6.29 10.69 -17.58
C CYS A 188 6.84 11.95 -16.90
N ILE A 189 6.01 12.96 -16.62
CA ILE A 189 6.45 14.16 -15.89
C ILE A 189 6.84 13.75 -14.46
N GLU A 190 8.09 14.02 -14.07
CA GLU A 190 8.61 13.73 -12.73
C GLU A 190 8.12 14.73 -11.68
N ASP A 191 8.16 16.02 -12.01
CA ASP A 191 7.66 17.08 -11.14
C ASP A 191 6.14 16.96 -10.97
N TRP A 192 5.71 16.65 -9.75
CA TRP A 192 4.31 16.32 -9.50
C TRP A 192 3.38 17.52 -9.64
N GLU A 193 3.81 18.74 -9.31
CA GLU A 193 2.94 19.91 -9.48
C GLU A 193 2.65 20.20 -10.95
N THR A 194 3.71 20.19 -11.77
CA THR A 194 3.62 20.33 -13.23
C THR A 194 2.78 19.19 -13.80
N LYS A 195 3.00 17.96 -13.33
CA LYS A 195 2.20 16.80 -13.73
C LYS A 195 0.73 17.00 -13.38
N LEU A 196 0.42 17.44 -12.16
CA LEU A 196 -0.94 17.64 -11.69
C LEU A 196 -1.66 18.71 -12.50
N ASP A 197 -1.03 19.85 -12.75
CA ASP A 197 -1.58 20.88 -13.62
C ASP A 197 -1.86 20.33 -15.02
N LYS A 198 -0.93 19.55 -15.58
CA LYS A 198 -1.12 18.94 -16.89
C LYS A 198 -2.25 17.91 -16.92
N ILE A 199 -2.39 17.11 -15.87
CA ILE A 199 -3.52 16.18 -15.71
C ILE A 199 -4.83 16.98 -15.71
N VAL A 200 -4.92 18.08 -14.96
CA VAL A 200 -6.10 18.93 -14.90
C VAL A 200 -6.43 19.54 -16.27
N GLU A 201 -5.44 20.03 -17.02
CA GLU A 201 -5.63 20.52 -18.38
C GLU A 201 -6.23 19.44 -19.31
N GLU A 202 -5.74 18.20 -19.21
CA GLU A 202 -6.22 17.10 -20.05
C GLU A 202 -7.64 16.65 -19.69
N THR A 203 -8.05 16.78 -18.41
CA THR A 203 -9.26 16.15 -17.89
C THR A 203 -10.43 17.12 -17.69
N ILE A 204 -10.20 18.41 -17.42
CA ILE A 204 -11.21 19.39 -16.99
C ILE A 204 -12.43 19.51 -17.93
N HIS A 205 -12.25 19.23 -19.22
CA HIS A 205 -13.31 19.28 -20.24
C HIS A 205 -13.79 17.89 -20.71
N GLN A 206 -13.35 16.82 -20.05
CA GLN A 206 -13.66 15.44 -20.41
C GLN A 206 -14.85 14.89 -19.61
N ASP A 207 -15.55 13.91 -20.18
CA ASP A 207 -16.57 13.14 -19.47
C ASP A 207 -15.92 12.08 -18.57
N MET A 208 -15.39 12.52 -17.43
CA MET A 208 -14.75 11.64 -16.46
C MET A 208 -15.80 10.86 -15.66
N THR A 209 -15.68 9.54 -15.65
CA THR A 209 -16.67 8.64 -15.01
C THR A 209 -16.09 7.80 -13.89
N LEU A 210 -14.78 7.53 -13.93
CA LEU A 210 -14.06 6.76 -12.92
C LEU A 210 -12.70 7.39 -12.62
N ILE A 211 -12.31 7.35 -11.35
CA ILE A 211 -10.94 7.65 -10.92
C ILE A 211 -10.38 6.47 -10.12
N SER A 212 -9.10 6.17 -10.33
CA SER A 212 -8.33 5.23 -9.53
C SER A 212 -7.05 5.89 -9.02
N GLY A 213 -6.79 5.77 -7.72
CA GLY A 213 -5.60 6.36 -7.12
C GLY A 213 -5.59 6.27 -5.60
N ILE A 214 -4.47 6.66 -5.01
CA ILE A 214 -4.30 6.76 -3.56
C ILE A 214 -5.09 8.00 -3.09
N PRO A 215 -5.98 7.89 -2.06
CA PRO A 215 -6.83 8.97 -1.56
C PRO A 215 -6.23 10.39 -1.49
N PRO A 216 -5.04 10.63 -0.91
CA PRO A 216 -4.44 11.97 -0.89
C PRO A 216 -4.17 12.53 -2.30
N TRP A 217 -3.70 11.73 -3.24
CA TRP A 217 -3.44 12.20 -4.62
C TRP A 217 -4.74 12.55 -5.34
N VAL A 218 -5.79 11.76 -5.12
CA VAL A 218 -7.13 12.04 -5.63
C VAL A 218 -7.66 13.36 -5.05
N GLN A 219 -7.45 13.59 -3.75
CA GLN A 219 -7.86 14.82 -3.11
C GLN A 219 -7.12 16.04 -3.68
N MET A 220 -5.81 15.97 -3.91
CA MET A 220 -5.05 17.06 -4.52
C MET A 220 -5.54 17.40 -5.93
N TYR A 221 -5.81 16.36 -6.73
CA TYR A 221 -6.38 16.52 -8.06
C TYR A 221 -7.76 17.20 -8.01
N PHE A 222 -8.60 16.84 -7.04
CA PHE A 222 -9.87 17.51 -6.82
C PHE A 222 -9.70 18.96 -6.36
N ASP A 223 -8.80 19.23 -5.42
CA ASP A 223 -8.50 20.58 -4.93
C ASP A 223 -8.05 21.47 -6.13
N ARG A 224 -7.13 20.99 -6.96
CA ARG A 224 -6.65 21.73 -8.16
C ARG A 224 -7.75 21.94 -9.22
N LEU A 225 -8.63 20.96 -9.42
CA LEU A 225 -9.79 21.13 -10.33
C LEU A 225 -10.75 22.20 -9.81
N MET A 226 -11.05 22.18 -8.52
CA MET A 226 -11.93 23.15 -7.88
C MET A 226 -11.36 24.56 -7.98
N GLU A 227 -10.04 24.72 -7.76
CA GLU A 227 -9.33 25.99 -7.97
C GLU A 227 -9.48 26.52 -9.40
N ARG A 228 -9.34 25.66 -10.41
CA ARG A 228 -9.46 26.04 -11.84
C ARG A 228 -10.89 26.29 -12.32
N THR A 229 -11.90 25.98 -11.50
CA THR A 229 -13.32 26.03 -11.88
C THR A 229 -14.16 26.89 -10.96
N ASP A 230 -13.54 27.85 -10.26
CA ASP A 230 -14.18 28.77 -9.32
C ASP A 230 -14.95 28.05 -8.20
N GLY A 231 -14.39 26.95 -7.69
CA GLY A 231 -14.93 26.21 -6.53
C GLY A 231 -16.03 25.20 -6.84
N LYS A 232 -16.33 24.93 -8.13
CA LYS A 232 -17.32 23.90 -8.52
C LYS A 232 -16.95 22.53 -7.97
N ARG A 233 -17.92 21.81 -7.41
CA ARG A 233 -17.70 20.43 -6.94
C ARG A 233 -17.43 19.49 -8.11
N ILE A 234 -16.78 18.35 -7.85
CA ILE A 234 -16.35 17.44 -8.94
C ILE A 234 -17.51 16.94 -9.78
N ARG A 235 -18.69 16.67 -9.21
CA ARG A 235 -19.87 16.28 -10.00
C ARG A 235 -20.50 17.40 -10.82
N GLU A 236 -20.19 18.65 -10.53
CA GLU A 236 -20.58 19.79 -11.37
C GLU A 236 -19.67 19.91 -12.59
N ILE A 237 -18.38 19.57 -12.42
CA ILE A 237 -17.38 19.51 -13.49
C ILE A 237 -17.61 18.26 -14.36
N PHE A 238 -17.70 17.09 -13.72
CA PHE A 238 -17.85 15.77 -14.33
C PHE A 238 -19.20 15.15 -13.99
N LYS A 239 -20.22 15.47 -14.80
CA LYS A 239 -21.63 15.10 -14.53
C LYS A 239 -21.87 13.59 -14.37
N ASN A 240 -21.08 12.76 -15.06
CA ASN A 240 -21.21 11.29 -15.04
C ASN A 240 -20.20 10.60 -14.10
N PHE A 241 -19.49 11.34 -13.25
CA PHE A 241 -18.57 10.78 -12.27
C PHE A 241 -19.31 9.95 -11.23
N ASP A 242 -18.95 8.66 -11.11
CA ASP A 242 -19.80 7.67 -10.40
C ASP A 242 -19.01 6.64 -9.59
N VAL A 243 -17.75 6.37 -9.93
CA VAL A 243 -16.95 5.31 -9.28
C VAL A 243 -15.54 5.79 -8.92
N MET A 244 -15.12 5.53 -7.68
CA MET A 244 -13.75 5.72 -7.22
C MET A 244 -13.14 4.39 -6.77
N VAL A 245 -12.00 4.01 -7.36
CA VAL A 245 -11.20 2.86 -6.91
C VAL A 245 -10.03 3.37 -6.08
N TYR A 246 -9.83 2.82 -4.89
CA TYR A 246 -8.75 3.24 -4.02
C TYR A 246 -8.03 2.05 -3.37
N GLY A 247 -6.84 2.31 -2.83
CA GLY A 247 -6.03 1.34 -2.12
C GLY A 247 -4.74 2.00 -1.59
N GLY A 248 -3.92 1.22 -0.90
CA GLY A 248 -2.59 1.62 -0.43
C GLY A 248 -2.56 2.40 0.90
N VAL A 249 -3.66 3.00 1.33
CA VAL A 249 -3.80 3.70 2.63
C VAL A 249 -5.20 3.51 3.20
N ASN A 250 -5.36 3.76 4.51
CA ASN A 250 -6.67 3.80 5.15
C ASN A 250 -7.51 4.95 4.56
N PHE A 251 -8.72 4.63 4.06
CA PHE A 251 -9.61 5.59 3.42
C PHE A 251 -10.36 6.49 4.39
N GLU A 252 -10.67 5.99 5.59
CA GLU A 252 -11.55 6.68 6.55
C GLU A 252 -11.11 8.11 6.92
N PRO A 253 -9.80 8.41 7.14
CA PRO A 253 -9.36 9.78 7.38
C PRO A 253 -9.66 10.77 6.25
N TYR A 254 -9.77 10.28 5.01
CA TYR A 254 -9.97 11.09 3.81
C TYR A 254 -11.42 11.15 3.34
N ARG A 255 -12.25 10.18 3.77
CA ARG A 255 -13.62 9.98 3.29
C ARG A 255 -14.43 11.28 3.31
N ALA A 256 -14.44 12.00 4.44
CA ALA A 256 -15.25 13.20 4.59
C ALA A 256 -14.84 14.31 3.60
N LYS A 257 -13.53 14.60 3.48
CA LYS A 257 -13.01 15.64 2.56
C LYS A 257 -13.24 15.26 1.10
N LEU A 258 -13.00 14.00 0.74
CA LEU A 258 -13.22 13.51 -0.62
C LEU A 258 -14.69 13.60 -1.01
N MET A 259 -15.61 13.11 -0.16
CA MET A 259 -17.05 13.17 -0.44
C MET A 259 -17.57 14.61 -0.51
N ALA A 260 -17.06 15.51 0.34
CA ALA A 260 -17.39 16.93 0.27
C ALA A 260 -16.89 17.57 -1.04
N SER A 261 -15.68 17.24 -1.49
CA SER A 261 -15.12 17.72 -2.77
C SER A 261 -15.94 17.22 -3.96
N ILE A 262 -16.37 15.96 -3.91
CA ILE A 262 -17.19 15.34 -4.94
C ILE A 262 -18.57 15.99 -5.05
N GLY A 263 -19.18 16.33 -3.91
CA GLY A 263 -20.46 17.02 -3.84
C GLY A 263 -21.70 16.11 -3.96
N ALA A 264 -21.52 14.80 -4.06
CA ALA A 264 -22.59 13.82 -3.87
C ALA A 264 -22.02 12.42 -3.53
N PRO A 265 -22.84 11.50 -3.01
CA PRO A 265 -22.45 10.11 -2.86
C PRO A 265 -22.02 9.50 -4.20
N ILE A 266 -20.96 8.68 -4.16
CA ILE A 266 -20.49 7.85 -5.27
C ILE A 266 -20.18 6.44 -4.75
N HIS A 267 -20.09 5.47 -5.64
CA HIS A 267 -19.63 4.14 -5.26
C HIS A 267 -18.10 4.13 -5.15
N THR A 268 -17.62 3.31 -4.22
CA THR A 268 -16.19 3.11 -4.02
C THR A 268 -15.83 1.64 -4.04
N ILE A 269 -14.63 1.35 -4.55
CA ILE A 269 -14.09 -0.01 -4.60
C ILE A 269 -12.71 0.02 -3.95
N GLU A 270 -12.61 -0.56 -2.76
CA GLU A 270 -11.35 -0.76 -2.08
C GLU A 270 -10.56 -1.93 -2.67
N THR A 271 -9.25 -1.76 -2.76
CA THR A 271 -8.30 -2.75 -3.25
C THR A 271 -7.09 -2.83 -2.34
N PHE A 272 -6.52 -4.04 -2.20
CA PHE A 272 -5.30 -4.29 -1.43
C PHE A 272 -4.18 -4.86 -2.32
N PRO A 273 -3.55 -4.02 -3.15
CA PRO A 273 -2.35 -4.36 -3.92
C PRO A 273 -1.05 -3.99 -3.19
N ALA A 274 0.01 -4.72 -3.49
CA ALA A 274 1.41 -4.38 -3.20
C ALA A 274 2.30 -4.79 -4.38
N SER A 275 3.58 -4.43 -4.33
CA SER A 275 4.54 -4.85 -5.38
C SER A 275 4.76 -6.37 -5.37
N GLU A 276 4.51 -7.01 -4.24
CA GLU A 276 4.59 -8.44 -4.03
C GLU A 276 3.38 -9.23 -4.52
N GLY A 277 2.24 -8.57 -4.75
CA GLY A 277 1.01 -9.20 -5.22
C GLY A 277 -0.25 -8.35 -5.01
N PHE A 278 -1.34 -8.75 -5.65
CA PHE A 278 -2.68 -8.22 -5.44
C PHE A 278 -3.47 -9.20 -4.56
N PHE A 279 -3.67 -8.84 -3.29
CA PHE A 279 -4.10 -9.78 -2.26
C PHE A 279 -5.61 -9.84 -2.07
N ALA A 280 -6.32 -8.71 -2.13
CA ALA A 280 -7.76 -8.68 -1.86
C ALA A 280 -8.44 -7.48 -2.53
N PHE A 281 -9.75 -7.57 -2.78
CA PHE A 281 -10.57 -6.45 -3.26
C PHE A 281 -11.97 -6.49 -2.65
N GLN A 282 -12.64 -5.34 -2.64
CA GLN A 282 -14.01 -5.22 -2.18
C GLN A 282 -14.96 -5.94 -3.14
N ASP A 283 -15.50 -7.08 -2.72
CA ASP A 283 -16.42 -7.89 -3.53
C ASP A 283 -17.88 -7.45 -3.42
N SER A 284 -18.20 -6.62 -2.42
CA SER A 284 -19.55 -6.15 -2.17
C SER A 284 -19.67 -4.67 -1.84
N GLN A 285 -20.72 -4.02 -2.33
CA GLN A 285 -21.08 -2.65 -1.93
C GLN A 285 -21.89 -2.58 -0.62
N GLU A 286 -22.43 -3.72 -0.17
CA GLU A 286 -23.30 -3.80 1.02
C GLU A 286 -22.58 -4.38 2.25
N GLN A 287 -21.60 -5.26 2.03
CA GLN A 287 -20.86 -5.93 3.09
C GLN A 287 -19.48 -5.29 3.27
N GLU A 288 -19.08 -5.13 4.53
CA GLU A 288 -17.74 -4.66 4.88
C GLU A 288 -16.67 -5.71 4.50
N GLY A 289 -15.47 -5.23 4.21
CA GLY A 289 -14.25 -6.01 4.04
C GLY A 289 -13.92 -6.41 2.61
N LEU A 290 -12.73 -6.99 2.47
CA LEU A 290 -12.13 -7.37 1.20
C LEU A 290 -12.13 -8.88 1.06
N LEU A 291 -12.58 -9.38 -0.08
CA LEU A 291 -12.47 -10.79 -0.43
C LEU A 291 -11.01 -11.12 -0.72
N LEU A 292 -10.46 -12.08 0.02
CA LEU A 292 -9.08 -12.55 -0.18
C LEU A 292 -8.97 -13.30 -1.51
N ASN A 293 -7.95 -12.97 -2.30
CA ASN A 293 -7.72 -13.54 -3.62
C ASN A 293 -6.91 -14.84 -3.52
N THR A 294 -7.60 -15.94 -3.22
CA THR A 294 -7.01 -17.25 -2.88
C THR A 294 -6.66 -18.13 -4.08
N ASN A 295 -7.05 -17.75 -5.30
CA ASN A 295 -6.80 -18.54 -6.51
C ASN A 295 -6.03 -17.73 -7.56
N SER A 296 -4.84 -17.26 -7.19
CA SER A 296 -4.06 -16.34 -8.03
C SER A 296 -2.55 -16.52 -7.92
N GLY A 297 -2.08 -17.75 -7.64
CA GLY A 297 -0.65 -18.08 -7.60
C GLY A 297 0.10 -17.58 -6.35
N ILE A 298 -0.64 -17.18 -5.31
CA ILE A 298 -0.11 -16.82 -3.99
C ILE A 298 -0.69 -17.78 -2.96
N TYR A 299 0.18 -18.44 -2.21
CA TYR A 299 -0.15 -19.20 -1.00
C TYR A 299 0.10 -18.34 0.24
N TYR A 300 -0.96 -18.14 1.03
CA TYR A 300 -0.97 -17.27 2.19
C TYR A 300 -0.76 -18.06 3.48
N GLU A 301 0.03 -17.46 4.36
CA GLU A 301 0.20 -17.91 5.73
C GLU A 301 0.07 -16.73 6.68
N PHE A 302 -0.27 -17.05 7.93
CA PHE A 302 -0.66 -16.05 8.91
C PHE A 302 0.08 -16.31 10.22
N VAL A 303 0.63 -15.24 10.79
CA VAL A 303 1.24 -15.29 12.12
C VAL A 303 0.47 -14.33 13.01
N PRO A 304 -0.02 -14.73 14.20
CA PRO A 304 -0.63 -13.78 15.13
C PRO A 304 0.27 -12.57 15.32
N ALA A 305 -0.27 -11.36 15.15
CA ALA A 305 0.56 -10.15 15.04
C ALA A 305 1.47 -9.93 16.26
N GLY A 306 1.05 -10.38 17.45
CA GLY A 306 1.85 -10.32 18.68
C GLY A 306 3.00 -11.32 18.77
N GLU A 307 3.07 -12.32 17.87
CA GLU A 307 4.07 -13.37 17.89
C GLU A 307 5.15 -13.22 16.81
N ILE A 308 4.95 -12.35 15.82
CA ILE A 308 5.80 -12.27 14.62
C ILE A 308 7.29 -11.98 14.89
N PHE A 309 7.62 -11.42 16.05
CA PHE A 309 9.00 -11.16 16.48
C PHE A 309 9.55 -12.23 17.44
N ASN A 310 8.78 -13.26 17.76
CA ASN A 310 9.24 -14.39 18.55
C ASN A 310 10.22 -15.23 17.71
N GLU A 311 11.13 -15.94 18.37
CA GLU A 311 12.05 -16.86 17.69
C GLU A 311 11.30 -17.99 16.94
N ASN A 312 10.19 -18.44 17.50
CA ASN A 312 9.36 -19.51 16.95
C ASN A 312 7.89 -19.05 16.93
N PRO A 313 7.49 -18.20 15.98
CA PRO A 313 6.12 -17.70 15.89
C PRO A 313 5.16 -18.81 15.46
N THR A 314 3.91 -18.75 15.94
CA THR A 314 2.85 -19.61 15.39
C THR A 314 2.59 -19.23 13.93
N ARG A 315 2.75 -20.20 13.02
CA ARG A 315 2.52 -20.03 11.58
C ARG A 315 1.36 -20.89 11.12
N LEU A 316 0.31 -20.24 10.65
CA LEU A 316 -0.99 -20.82 10.33
C LEU A 316 -1.23 -20.81 8.83
N SER A 317 -1.91 -21.85 8.34
CA SER A 317 -2.47 -21.88 6.99
C SER A 317 -3.84 -21.20 6.98
N LEU A 318 -4.41 -20.95 5.80
CA LEU A 318 -5.70 -20.27 5.66
C LEU A 318 -6.84 -20.93 6.46
N LYS A 319 -6.87 -22.27 6.56
CA LYS A 319 -7.95 -23.00 7.27
C LYS A 319 -7.90 -22.86 8.79
N ASP A 320 -6.75 -22.45 9.34
CA ASP A 320 -6.50 -22.40 10.79
C ASP A 320 -6.68 -20.98 11.38
N VAL A 321 -7.04 -19.99 10.54
CA VAL A 321 -7.26 -18.62 10.98
C VAL A 321 -8.60 -18.45 11.69
N GLN A 322 -8.69 -17.43 12.54
CA GLN A 322 -9.88 -17.12 13.33
C GLN A 322 -10.38 -15.71 13.06
N VAL A 323 -11.70 -15.54 13.05
CA VAL A 323 -12.34 -14.23 12.94
C VAL A 323 -11.95 -13.37 14.15
N GLY A 324 -11.66 -12.09 13.91
CA GLY A 324 -11.33 -11.12 14.95
C GLY A 324 -9.87 -11.11 15.38
N VAL A 325 -9.08 -12.12 15.02
CA VAL A 325 -7.63 -12.16 15.33
C VAL A 325 -6.85 -11.36 14.29
N ASN A 326 -5.87 -10.59 14.77
CA ASN A 326 -4.97 -9.81 13.93
C ASN A 326 -3.74 -10.65 13.55
N TYR A 327 -3.42 -10.71 12.26
CA TYR A 327 -2.34 -11.53 11.72
C TYR A 327 -1.39 -10.69 10.89
N ALA A 328 -0.09 -10.96 11.01
CA ALA A 328 0.91 -10.66 10.01
C ALA A 328 0.66 -11.51 8.76
N LEU A 329 0.64 -10.89 7.59
CA LEU A 329 0.47 -11.58 6.30
C LEU A 329 1.82 -12.06 5.77
N ILE A 330 1.97 -13.37 5.62
CA ILE A 330 3.13 -14.02 5.02
C ILE A 330 2.71 -14.59 3.67
N ILE A 331 3.53 -14.39 2.64
CA ILE A 331 3.21 -14.84 1.28
C ILE A 331 4.27 -15.79 0.74
N ASN A 332 3.79 -16.70 -0.10
CA ASN A 332 4.59 -17.57 -0.94
C ASN A 332 4.00 -17.47 -2.34
N ASN A 333 4.76 -17.09 -3.37
CA ASN A 333 4.17 -16.80 -4.66
C ASN A 333 4.97 -17.35 -5.84
N ASN A 334 4.30 -17.41 -6.98
CA ASN A 334 4.87 -17.78 -8.26
C ASN A 334 5.75 -16.67 -8.89
N ALA A 335 6.21 -15.70 -8.10
CA ALA A 335 7.30 -14.78 -8.43
C ALA A 335 8.61 -15.12 -7.70
N GLY A 336 8.58 -16.12 -6.81
CA GLY A 336 9.75 -16.60 -6.07
C GLY A 336 9.93 -15.95 -4.69
N LEU A 337 8.89 -15.32 -4.14
CA LEU A 337 8.87 -14.97 -2.72
C LEU A 337 8.39 -16.19 -1.94
N TRP A 338 9.12 -16.59 -0.90
CA TRP A 338 8.87 -17.77 -0.06
C TRP A 338 8.98 -17.41 1.42
N GLY A 339 7.92 -17.62 2.19
CA GLY A 339 7.83 -17.20 3.59
C GLY A 339 8.05 -15.69 3.74
N TYR A 340 7.71 -14.90 2.71
CA TYR A 340 8.04 -13.48 2.68
C TYR A 340 7.05 -12.70 3.53
N ASN A 341 7.57 -12.01 4.54
CA ASN A 341 6.82 -11.08 5.36
C ASN A 341 6.68 -9.74 4.62
N ILE A 342 5.48 -9.45 4.11
CA ILE A 342 5.22 -8.19 3.40
C ILE A 342 5.17 -6.98 4.35
N GLY A 343 5.12 -7.24 5.66
CA GLY A 343 5.05 -6.24 6.69
C GLY A 343 3.63 -5.85 7.08
N ASP A 344 2.59 -6.16 6.30
CA ASP A 344 1.20 -5.77 6.60
C ASP A 344 0.53 -6.69 7.63
N THR A 345 -0.41 -6.12 8.38
CA THR A 345 -1.33 -6.88 9.23
C THR A 345 -2.75 -6.83 8.69
N ILE A 346 -3.46 -7.93 8.86
CA ILE A 346 -4.85 -8.08 8.46
C ILE A 346 -5.66 -8.73 9.60
N LYS A 347 -6.98 -8.55 9.55
CA LYS A 347 -7.91 -9.21 10.46
C LYS A 347 -9.04 -9.85 9.67
N PHE A 348 -9.32 -11.12 9.93
CA PHE A 348 -10.46 -11.79 9.33
C PHE A 348 -11.77 -11.32 9.95
N ILE A 349 -12.74 -10.99 9.12
CA ILE A 349 -14.13 -10.70 9.52
C ILE A 349 -15.08 -11.83 9.13
N SER A 350 -14.65 -12.70 8.21
CA SER A 350 -15.33 -13.93 7.84
C SER A 350 -14.30 -14.95 7.36
N THR A 351 -14.57 -16.23 7.59
CA THR A 351 -13.82 -17.38 7.03
C THR A 351 -14.64 -18.16 5.99
N ASN A 352 -15.88 -17.75 5.73
CA ASN A 352 -16.74 -18.38 4.73
C ASN A 352 -17.74 -17.38 4.11
N PRO A 353 -17.38 -16.69 3.01
CA PRO A 353 -16.07 -16.69 2.36
C PRO A 353 -15.00 -15.96 3.19
N TYR A 354 -13.72 -16.16 2.87
CA TYR A 354 -12.62 -15.50 3.58
C TYR A 354 -12.57 -14.00 3.24
N LYS A 355 -12.96 -13.17 4.21
CA LYS A 355 -12.97 -11.71 4.10
C LYS A 355 -12.10 -11.07 5.18
N ILE A 356 -11.38 -10.04 4.79
CA ILE A 356 -10.35 -9.40 5.61
C ILE A 356 -10.54 -7.88 5.71
N LEU A 357 -9.98 -7.30 6.76
CA LEU A 357 -9.69 -5.87 6.88
C LEU A 357 -8.18 -5.69 6.96
N VAL A 358 -7.65 -4.67 6.28
CA VAL A 358 -6.24 -4.26 6.45
C VAL A 358 -6.15 -3.43 7.72
N THR A 359 -5.35 -3.88 8.69
CA THR A 359 -5.29 -3.28 10.03
C THR A 359 -4.01 -2.47 10.28
N GLY A 360 -3.04 -2.52 9.36
CA GLY A 360 -1.79 -1.77 9.46
C GLY A 360 -0.58 -2.57 8.98
N ARG A 361 0.57 -2.37 9.64
CA ARG A 361 1.82 -3.13 9.48
C ARG A 361 2.35 -3.56 10.83
N ILE A 362 3.20 -4.56 10.78
CA ILE A 362 3.89 -5.25 11.86
C ILE A 362 4.94 -4.35 12.52
N LYS A 363 5.69 -3.57 11.73
CA LYS A 363 6.59 -2.54 12.25
C LYS A 363 5.76 -1.27 12.47
N HIS A 364 5.97 -0.58 13.59
CA HIS A 364 5.43 0.77 13.79
C HIS A 364 5.80 1.61 12.56
N PHE A 365 4.81 2.10 11.83
CA PHE A 365 4.97 2.85 10.59
C PHE A 365 3.79 3.82 10.44
N ILE A 366 4.00 4.95 9.78
CA ILE A 366 2.96 5.86 9.31
C ILE A 366 2.85 5.68 7.79
N SER A 367 1.65 5.39 7.32
CA SER A 367 1.32 5.40 5.90
C SER A 367 0.00 6.11 5.67
N ALA A 368 -0.18 7.22 6.39
CA ALA A 368 -1.37 8.04 6.21
C ALA A 368 -1.42 8.61 4.80
N PHE A 369 -0.27 8.92 4.19
CA PHE A 369 -0.15 9.63 2.92
C PHE A 369 0.39 8.76 1.77
N GLY A 370 0.74 7.49 2.04
CA GLY A 370 1.29 6.52 1.07
C GLY A 370 2.82 6.40 1.09
N GLU A 371 3.46 7.03 2.07
CA GLU A 371 4.90 7.09 2.28
C GLU A 371 5.53 5.82 2.87
N HIS A 372 4.72 5.02 3.58
CA HIS A 372 5.17 3.83 4.30
C HIS A 372 6.38 4.07 5.23
N VAL A 373 6.39 5.21 5.93
CA VAL A 373 7.47 5.63 6.85
C VAL A 373 7.52 4.71 8.06
N ILE A 374 8.65 4.09 8.36
CA ILE A 374 8.80 3.16 9.50
C ILE A 374 9.49 3.80 10.71
N GLY A 375 9.31 3.21 11.89
CA GLY A 375 9.82 3.73 13.18
C GLY A 375 11.32 3.96 13.19
N GLU A 376 12.06 3.07 12.53
CA GLU A 376 13.51 3.18 12.40
C GLU A 376 13.95 4.39 11.56
N GLU A 377 13.21 4.75 10.51
CA GLU A 377 13.51 5.93 9.68
C GLU A 377 13.27 7.21 10.48
N VAL A 378 12.19 7.23 11.26
CA VAL A 378 11.81 8.34 12.13
C VAL A 378 12.83 8.51 13.26
N GLU A 379 13.19 7.42 13.93
CA GLU A 379 14.18 7.42 15.00
C GLU A 379 15.56 7.83 14.46
N PHE A 380 16.00 7.24 13.34
CA PHE A 380 17.26 7.62 12.70
C PHE A 380 17.30 9.11 12.37
N SER A 381 16.23 9.64 11.77
CA SER A 381 16.20 11.02 11.30
C SER A 381 16.22 12.03 12.43
N LEU A 382 15.50 11.73 13.53
CA LEU A 382 15.49 12.56 14.73
C LEU A 382 16.80 12.45 15.51
N MET A 383 17.31 11.24 15.73
CA MET A 383 18.55 11.04 16.49
C MET A 383 19.76 11.62 15.76
N LYS A 384 19.83 11.48 14.43
CA LYS A 384 20.91 12.07 13.63
C LYS A 384 20.90 13.59 13.74
N ALA A 385 19.74 14.24 13.59
CA ALA A 385 19.61 15.68 13.75
C ALA A 385 19.96 16.13 15.18
N ALA A 386 19.51 15.38 16.20
CA ALA A 386 19.81 15.66 17.59
C ALA A 386 21.31 15.57 17.90
N GLN A 387 21.99 14.54 17.37
CA GLN A 387 23.43 14.36 17.53
C GLN A 387 24.22 15.51 16.89
N GLU A 388 23.84 15.94 15.69
CA GLU A 388 24.49 17.06 14.98
C GLU A 388 24.34 18.41 15.73
N GLU A 389 23.30 18.56 16.55
CA GLU A 389 23.05 19.76 17.36
C GLU A 389 23.40 19.60 18.85
N ASN A 390 23.97 18.46 19.26
CA ASN A 390 24.25 18.10 20.66
C ASN A 390 23.00 18.18 21.57
N LEU A 391 21.84 17.82 21.03
CA LEU A 391 20.57 17.76 21.74
C LEU A 391 20.31 16.36 22.28
N HIS A 392 19.58 16.30 23.39
CA HIS A 392 19.17 15.04 24.01
C HIS A 392 17.64 14.96 23.96
N ILE A 393 17.13 13.88 23.35
CA ILE A 393 15.71 13.60 23.22
C ILE A 393 15.32 12.57 24.28
N THR A 394 14.35 12.92 25.12
CA THR A 394 13.86 12.03 26.17
C THR A 394 12.87 11.02 25.60
N GLU A 395 11.88 11.49 24.85
CA GLU A 395 10.78 10.69 24.34
C GLU A 395 10.13 11.37 23.13
N PHE A 396 9.54 10.60 22.22
CA PHE A 396 8.83 11.17 21.08
C PHE A 396 7.74 10.25 20.52
N THR A 397 6.77 10.85 19.83
CA THR A 397 5.82 10.14 18.96
C THR A 397 5.51 10.98 17.73
N VAL A 398 5.09 10.33 16.65
CA VAL A 398 4.68 11.01 15.42
C VAL A 398 3.27 10.55 15.05
N ALA A 399 2.47 11.50 14.58
CA ALA A 399 1.13 11.25 14.07
C ALA A 399 0.87 12.07 12.79
N PRO A 400 0.00 11.60 11.89
CA PRO A 400 -0.40 12.36 10.72
C PRO A 400 -1.35 13.51 11.10
N MET A 401 -1.19 14.66 10.45
CA MET A 401 -2.17 15.74 10.43
C MET A 401 -2.78 15.85 9.03
N VAL A 402 -3.95 15.24 8.83
CA VAL A 402 -4.62 15.16 7.51
C VAL A 402 -5.53 16.37 7.25
N GLN A 403 -6.15 16.91 8.30
CA GLN A 403 -7.05 18.06 8.20
C GLN A 403 -6.36 19.31 8.71
N THR A 404 -5.98 20.16 7.78
CA THR A 404 -5.32 21.43 8.02
C THR A 404 -6.16 22.53 7.38
N ASN A 405 -6.48 23.59 8.11
CA ASN A 405 -7.29 24.70 7.61
C ASN A 405 -6.53 25.49 6.54
N GLY A 406 -6.59 25.02 5.29
CA GLY A 406 -5.95 25.66 4.13
C GLY A 406 -4.45 25.40 3.98
N GLU A 407 -3.84 24.55 4.80
CA GLU A 407 -2.44 24.12 4.61
C GLU A 407 -2.39 22.69 4.03
N LEU A 408 -1.23 22.24 3.56
CA LEU A 408 -1.04 20.83 3.17
C LEU A 408 -0.97 19.91 4.40
N PRO A 409 -1.31 18.62 4.28
CA PRO A 409 -1.09 17.66 5.36
C PRO A 409 0.39 17.56 5.76
N TYR A 410 0.67 17.11 6.98
CA TYR A 410 2.06 16.93 7.47
C TYR A 410 2.18 15.84 8.54
N HIS A 411 3.42 15.45 8.84
CA HIS A 411 3.73 14.69 10.06
C HIS A 411 3.92 15.65 11.24
N GLU A 412 3.14 15.44 12.29
CA GLU A 412 3.27 16.17 13.53
C GLU A 412 4.08 15.33 14.53
N TRP A 413 5.22 15.86 14.94
CA TRP A 413 6.19 15.21 15.80
C TRP A 413 6.10 15.79 17.20
N PHE A 414 5.64 15.00 18.16
CA PHE A 414 5.62 15.36 19.56
C PHE A 414 6.94 14.91 20.18
N VAL A 415 7.76 15.85 20.63
CA VAL A 415 9.13 15.56 21.08
C VAL A 415 9.38 16.18 22.45
N GLU A 416 9.75 15.37 23.42
CA GLU A 416 10.24 15.82 24.72
C GLU A 416 11.76 15.98 24.65
N PHE A 417 12.22 17.21 24.71
CA PHE A 417 13.64 17.54 24.74
C PHE A 417 14.13 17.63 26.18
N GLU A 418 15.32 17.09 26.46
CA GLU A 418 16.03 17.41 27.70
C GLU A 418 16.56 18.85 27.65
N ASN A 419 17.09 19.24 26.49
CA ASN A 419 17.52 20.60 26.19
C ASN A 419 16.92 21.04 24.85
N MET A 420 16.27 22.22 24.83
CA MET A 420 15.60 22.73 23.63
C MET A 420 16.60 23.10 22.53
N PRO A 421 16.27 22.86 21.24
CA PRO A 421 17.05 23.39 20.13
C PRO A 421 17.05 24.92 20.16
N ALA A 422 18.20 25.53 19.84
CA ALA A 422 18.32 26.98 19.74
C ALA A 422 17.38 27.58 18.68
N ASN A 423 17.07 26.81 17.64
CA ASN A 423 16.09 27.14 16.63
C ASN A 423 15.30 25.88 16.24
N LEU A 424 14.06 25.78 16.73
CA LEU A 424 13.20 24.62 16.49
C LEU A 424 12.87 24.40 15.01
N GLU A 425 12.72 25.47 14.22
CA GLU A 425 12.44 25.37 12.78
C GLU A 425 13.66 24.88 12.00
N ALA A 426 14.87 25.29 12.39
CA ALA A 426 16.10 24.76 11.82
C ALA A 426 16.28 23.27 12.15
N PHE A 427 15.99 22.89 13.40
CA PHE A 427 16.01 21.49 13.82
C PHE A 427 14.99 20.65 13.05
N ALA A 428 13.74 21.13 12.92
CA ALA A 428 12.69 20.46 12.16
C ALA A 428 13.09 20.24 10.70
N ARG A 429 13.70 21.23 10.04
CA ARG A 429 14.22 21.08 8.67
C ARG A 429 15.29 20.01 8.53
N LYS A 430 16.22 19.89 9.50
CA LYS A 430 17.23 18.81 9.48
C LYS A 430 16.61 17.43 9.63
N VAL A 431 15.62 17.29 10.51
CA VAL A 431 14.87 16.04 10.65
C VAL A 431 14.17 15.70 9.34
N ASP A 432 13.55 16.70 8.70
CA ASP A 432 12.85 16.57 7.41
C ASP A 432 13.81 16.14 6.28
N GLU A 433 14.99 16.78 6.17
CA GLU A 433 16.05 16.40 5.22
C GLU A 433 16.55 14.96 5.43
N ASN A 434 16.74 14.55 6.68
CA ASN A 434 17.13 13.18 7.00
C ASN A 434 16.03 12.16 6.62
N MET A 435 14.76 12.52 6.84
CA MET A 435 13.61 11.71 6.44
C MET A 435 13.54 11.55 4.92
N ARG A 436 13.68 12.65 4.16
CA ARG A 436 13.71 12.64 2.69
C ARG A 436 14.84 11.76 2.14
N ALA A 437 16.03 11.83 2.75
CA ALA A 437 17.17 11.01 2.34
C ALA A 437 16.95 9.50 2.62
N LYS A 438 16.10 9.15 3.57
CA LYS A 438 15.83 7.76 3.97
C LYS A 438 14.62 7.14 3.28
N ASN A 439 13.57 7.92 3.03
CA ASN A 439 12.32 7.41 2.47
C ASN A 439 11.95 8.16 1.18
N ILE A 440 12.12 7.48 0.04
CA ILE A 440 11.87 8.05 -1.29
C ILE A 440 10.40 8.44 -1.51
N TYR A 441 9.42 7.73 -0.92
CA TYR A 441 8.02 8.13 -1.07
C TYR A 441 7.75 9.36 -0.22
N TYR A 442 8.30 9.46 0.98
CA TYR A 442 8.22 10.69 1.77
C TYR A 442 8.81 11.88 1.02
N ASP A 443 9.96 11.69 0.36
CA ASP A 443 10.57 12.70 -0.51
C ASP A 443 9.69 13.06 -1.72
N ASP A 444 9.10 12.07 -2.39
CA ASP A 444 8.15 12.31 -3.49
C ASP A 444 6.94 13.12 -3.01
N LEU A 445 6.40 12.80 -1.83
CA LEU A 445 5.23 13.48 -1.28
C LEU A 445 5.55 14.93 -0.91
N LEU A 446 6.74 15.22 -0.38
CA LEU A 446 7.18 16.60 -0.10
C LEU A 446 7.53 17.37 -1.38
N SER A 447 8.32 16.76 -2.27
CA SER A 447 8.72 17.37 -3.55
C SER A 447 7.51 17.63 -4.44
N GLY A 448 6.48 16.79 -4.32
CA GLY A 448 5.21 16.97 -4.99
C GLY A 448 4.21 17.84 -4.26
N ASN A 449 4.58 18.55 -3.18
CA ASN A 449 3.65 19.38 -2.41
C ASN A 449 2.35 18.63 -2.01
N ILE A 450 2.47 17.33 -1.77
CA ILE A 450 1.43 16.47 -1.19
C ILE A 450 1.46 16.60 0.33
N LEU A 451 2.66 16.77 0.87
CA LEU A 451 2.93 17.12 2.25
C LEU A 451 3.61 18.48 2.34
N GLN A 452 3.38 19.20 3.43
CA GLN A 452 4.30 20.25 3.88
C GLN A 452 5.34 19.65 4.83
N PRO A 453 6.48 20.33 5.05
CA PRO A 453 7.51 19.89 5.99
C PRO A 453 6.93 19.54 7.36
N LEU A 454 7.54 18.55 8.02
CA LEU A 454 7.12 18.11 9.34
C LEU A 454 7.08 19.26 10.36
N LYS A 455 6.14 19.19 11.31
CA LYS A 455 6.04 20.16 12.41
C LYS A 455 6.40 19.49 13.73
N ILE A 456 7.37 20.05 14.44
CA ILE A 456 7.73 19.59 15.78
C ILE A 456 6.95 20.38 16.82
N ARG A 457 6.30 19.65 17.72
CA ARG A 457 5.59 20.14 18.91
C ARG A 457 6.37 19.73 20.15
N PRO A 458 7.07 20.68 20.82
CA PRO A 458 7.77 20.39 22.05
C PRO A 458 6.78 19.98 23.13
N VAL A 459 6.99 18.80 23.71
CA VAL A 459 6.23 18.31 24.86
C VAL A 459 6.95 18.77 26.12
N ARG A 460 6.21 19.29 27.10
CA ARG A 460 6.79 19.73 28.39
C ARG A 460 7.50 18.57 29.07
N ARG A 461 8.48 18.88 29.91
CA ARG A 461 9.21 17.88 30.70
C ARG A 461 8.22 16.98 31.47
N GLN A 462 8.44 15.66 31.40
CA GLN A 462 7.56 14.61 31.92
C GLN A 462 6.17 14.53 31.27
N GLY A 463 5.90 15.21 30.15
CA GLY A 463 4.59 15.22 29.51
C GLY A 463 4.15 13.83 29.05
N PHE A 464 5.05 13.03 28.49
CA PHE A 464 4.75 11.62 28.14
C PHE A 464 4.49 10.75 29.37
N ILE A 465 5.21 10.98 30.47
CA ILE A 465 5.03 10.26 31.74
C ILE A 465 3.67 10.61 32.34
N ASP A 466 3.29 11.89 32.36
CA ASP A 466 2.02 12.35 32.91
C ASP A 466 0.83 11.88 32.05
N TYR A 467 0.99 11.82 30.73
CA TYR A 467 0.04 11.16 29.84
C TYR A 467 -0.11 9.66 30.17
N MET A 468 1.00 8.93 30.28
CA MET A 468 0.95 7.51 30.62
C MET A 468 0.30 7.24 31.97
N LYS A 469 0.45 8.16 32.95
CA LYS A 469 -0.29 8.14 34.22
C LYS A 469 -1.79 8.33 34.04
N SER A 470 -2.22 9.31 33.25
CA SER A 470 -3.64 9.63 33.09
C SER A 470 -4.42 8.48 32.46
N VAL A 471 -3.79 7.71 31.56
CA VAL A 471 -4.38 6.52 30.94
C VAL A 471 -4.18 5.23 31.74
N GLY A 472 -3.63 5.32 32.97
CA GLY A 472 -3.41 4.16 33.85
C GLY A 472 -2.36 3.16 33.35
N LYS A 473 -1.48 3.58 32.43
CA LYS A 473 -0.44 2.74 31.81
C LYS A 473 0.96 3.07 32.33
N LEU A 474 1.09 3.90 33.37
CA LEU A 474 2.37 4.15 34.03
C LEU A 474 2.73 2.97 34.93
N GLY A 475 3.78 2.23 34.54
CA GLY A 475 4.21 1.00 35.20
C GLY A 475 3.76 -0.25 34.42
N GLY A 476 4.70 -1.17 34.17
CA GLY A 476 4.55 -2.32 33.26
C GLY A 476 5.36 -2.17 31.96
N GLN A 477 5.39 -3.20 31.10
CA GLN A 477 6.08 -3.19 29.78
C GLN A 477 5.43 -2.26 28.73
N ASN A 478 4.58 -1.32 29.13
CA ASN A 478 3.87 -0.42 28.21
C ASN A 478 4.79 0.74 27.79
N LYS A 479 5.25 0.73 26.54
CA LYS A 479 6.03 1.83 25.93
C LYS A 479 5.10 2.78 25.16
N VAL A 480 5.47 4.07 25.12
CA VAL A 480 4.80 5.05 24.25
C VAL A 480 5.01 4.61 22.78
N PRO A 481 3.94 4.49 21.98
CA PRO A 481 4.07 4.22 20.55
C PRO A 481 4.85 5.35 19.86
N ARG A 482 5.94 5.00 19.16
CA ARG A 482 6.76 5.98 18.41
C ARG A 482 6.05 6.54 17.18
N LEU A 483 5.12 5.77 16.62
CA LEU A 483 4.35 6.11 15.43
C LEU A 483 2.92 5.65 15.59
N SER A 484 1.99 6.46 15.10
CA SER A 484 0.57 6.12 15.00
C SER A 484 0.00 6.51 13.65
N ASN A 485 -0.89 5.67 13.10
CA ASN A 485 -1.70 5.99 11.92
C ASN A 485 -2.99 6.76 12.28
N ASP A 486 -3.29 6.90 13.57
CA ASP A 486 -4.37 7.71 14.09
C ASP A 486 -3.85 8.80 15.02
N ARG A 487 -4.72 9.75 15.39
CA ARG A 487 -4.36 10.88 16.25
C ARG A 487 -4.72 10.68 17.73
N LYS A 488 -5.20 9.51 18.17
CA LYS A 488 -5.69 9.33 19.55
C LYS A 488 -4.65 9.67 20.60
N LEU A 489 -3.40 9.25 20.38
CA LEU A 489 -2.27 9.56 21.26
C LEU A 489 -1.85 11.03 21.15
N ALA A 490 -1.76 11.54 19.92
CA ALA A 490 -1.31 12.91 19.64
C ALA A 490 -2.27 13.97 20.18
N ASP A 491 -3.58 13.76 20.03
CA ASP A 491 -4.60 14.70 20.49
C ASP A 491 -4.62 14.80 22.02
N GLU A 492 -4.36 13.70 22.74
CA GLU A 492 -4.19 13.72 24.19
C GLU A 492 -2.86 14.38 24.61
N LEU A 493 -1.77 14.11 23.89
CA LEU A 493 -0.47 14.75 24.13
C LEU A 493 -0.48 16.26 23.87
N ALA A 494 -1.44 16.76 23.08
CA ALA A 494 -1.62 18.20 22.86
C ALA A 494 -1.87 18.96 24.18
N HIS A 495 -2.41 18.32 25.22
CA HIS A 495 -2.58 18.90 26.56
C HIS A 495 -1.29 19.04 27.36
N TYR A 496 -0.19 18.47 26.87
CA TYR A 496 1.12 18.42 27.52
C TYR A 496 2.20 19.15 26.71
N LEU A 497 1.81 19.99 25.76
CA LEU A 497 2.74 20.85 25.03
C LEU A 497 3.35 21.93 25.94
N GLN A 498 4.54 22.39 25.56
CA GLN A 498 5.26 23.46 26.26
C GLN A 498 4.67 24.85 26.00
#